data_AF-M5FJI0-F1
#
_entry.id   AF-M5FJI0-F1
#
_cell.length_a   1.000
_cell.length_b   1.000
_cell.length_c   1.000
_cell.angle_alpha   90.00
_cell.angle_beta   90.00
_cell.angle_gamma   90.00
#
_symmetry.space_group_name_H-M   'P 1'
#
loop_
_entity.id
_entity.type
_entity.pdbx_description
1 polymer ?
#
loop_
_entity_poly.entity_id
_entity_poly.type
_entity_poly.pdbx_seq_one_letter_code
_entity_poly.pdbx_strand_id
1 'polypeptide(L)'
;MRPVCVVAAVRGASDGLTHLALLAITSAMAGEGRTAIEIPEIERRRAGLSAQGRAWVVVDEYNYDIAERSWFLEPGGDILGRLSKPFMMKVAAAFSAARRATSGRVDRTR
;
A
#
# COMPACT_ATOMS: atom_id res chain seq x y z
N MET A 1 0.30 18.45 0.13
CA MET A 1 1.25 17.38 -0.24
C MET A 1 0.45 16.09 -0.38
N ARG A 2 0.63 15.37 -1.50
CA ARG A 2 -0.22 14.26 -1.98
C ARG A 2 -0.04 12.98 -1.15
N PRO A 3 -1.07 12.13 -1.01
CA PRO A 3 -0.97 10.85 -0.31
C PRO A 3 0.09 9.95 -0.98
N VAL A 4 1.01 9.41 -0.20
CA VAL A 4 1.94 8.36 -0.65
C VAL A 4 1.27 7.02 -0.36
N CYS A 5 1.28 6.10 -1.33
CA CYS A 5 0.75 4.75 -1.16
C CYS A 5 1.78 3.69 -1.53
N VAL A 6 1.66 2.52 -0.90
CA VAL A 6 2.35 1.30 -1.32
C VAL A 6 1.39 0.52 -2.22
N VAL A 7 1.86 0.12 -3.40
CA VAL A 7 1.09 -0.72 -4.32
C VAL A 7 1.52 -2.18 -4.15
N ALA A 8 0.57 -3.04 -3.78
CA ALA A 8 0.72 -4.49 -3.91
C ALA A 8 -0.05 -4.94 -5.15
N ALA A 9 0.67 -5.40 -6.18
CA ALA A 9 0.09 -5.90 -7.42
C ALA A 9 0.04 -7.43 -7.39
N VAL A 10 -1.14 -7.99 -7.68
CA VAL A 10 -1.37 -9.43 -7.79
C VAL A 10 -2.08 -9.70 -9.10
N ARG A 11 -1.52 -10.56 -9.94
CA ARG A 11 -2.22 -10.99 -11.15
C ARG A 11 -3.28 -12.03 -10.78
N GLY A 12 -4.53 -11.73 -11.11
CA GLY A 12 -5.65 -12.63 -10.91
C GLY A 12 -5.53 -13.83 -11.83
N ALA A 13 -5.52 -15.04 -11.26
CA ALA A 13 -5.48 -16.28 -12.04
C ALA A 13 -6.79 -16.56 -12.79
N SER A 14 -7.91 -15.99 -12.32
CA SER A 14 -9.26 -16.25 -12.84
C SER A 14 -9.69 -15.30 -13.95
N ASP A 15 -9.24 -14.05 -13.92
CA ASP A 15 -9.61 -13.01 -14.89
C ASP A 15 -8.42 -12.50 -15.73
N GLY A 16 -7.19 -12.91 -15.37
CA GLY A 16 -5.97 -12.50 -16.05
C GLY A 16 -5.55 -11.05 -15.77
N LEU A 17 -6.33 -10.31 -14.99
CA LEU A 17 -6.16 -8.88 -14.70
C LEU A 17 -5.15 -8.65 -13.58
N THR A 18 -4.61 -7.44 -13.50
CA THR A 18 -3.67 -7.04 -12.46
C THR A 18 -4.42 -6.27 -11.37
N HIS A 19 -4.69 -6.97 -10.27
CA HIS A 19 -5.36 -6.44 -9.09
C HIS A 19 -4.35 -5.66 -8.26
N LEU A 20 -4.67 -4.41 -7.96
CA LEU A 20 -3.84 -3.51 -7.17
C LEU A 20 -4.49 -3.25 -5.83
N ALA A 21 -3.74 -3.50 -4.76
CA ALA A 21 -4.08 -3.02 -3.43
C ALA A 21 -3.18 -1.83 -3.10
N LEU A 22 -3.80 -0.67 -2.92
CA LEU A 22 -3.16 0.59 -2.59
C LEU A 22 -3.27 0.82 -1.08
N LEU A 23 -2.16 0.66 -0.37
CA LEU A 23 -2.07 0.82 1.08
C LEU A 23 -1.57 2.23 1.41
N ALA A 24 -2.20 2.90 2.36
CA ALA A 24 -1.83 4.26 2.73
C ALA A 24 -0.50 4.29 3.52
N ILE A 25 0.36 5.26 3.19
CA ILE A 25 1.50 5.63 4.03
C ILE A 25 1.13 6.87 4.85
N THR A 26 1.36 6.81 6.15
CA THR A 26 1.13 7.93 7.09
C THR A 26 2.42 8.26 7.84
N SER A 27 2.62 9.54 8.16
CA SER A 27 3.68 10.00 9.09
C SER A 27 3.16 10.23 10.52
N ALA A 28 1.86 10.03 10.74
CA ALA A 28 1.25 10.00 12.06
C ALA A 28 1.12 8.55 12.54
N MET A 29 1.34 8.32 13.83
CA MET A 29 1.08 7.02 14.45
C MET A 29 -0.36 6.61 14.15
N ALA A 30 -0.54 5.38 13.67
CA ALA A 30 -1.87 4.83 13.47
C ALA A 30 -2.58 4.80 14.84
N GLY A 31 -3.74 5.48 14.94
CA GLY A 31 -4.49 5.56 16.19
C GLY A 31 -4.95 4.18 16.69
N GLU A 32 -5.45 4.13 17.92
CA GLU A 32 -5.96 2.88 18.52
C GLU A 32 -6.96 2.17 17.59
N GLY A 33 -6.79 0.85 17.46
CA GLY A 33 -7.61 0.02 16.59
C GLY A 33 -7.14 -0.08 15.13
N ARG A 34 -6.11 0.69 14.72
CA ARG A 34 -5.52 0.53 13.38
C ARG A 34 -4.34 -0.42 13.35
N THR A 35 -4.29 -1.26 12.33
CA THR A 35 -3.16 -2.13 12.06
C THR A 35 -2.21 -1.44 11.08
N ALA A 36 -0.99 -1.13 11.53
CA ALA A 36 0.02 -0.52 10.70
C ALA A 36 1.42 -1.09 10.96
N ILE A 37 2.26 -1.11 9.93
CA ILE A 37 3.66 -1.52 10.02
C ILE A 37 4.54 -0.27 9.91
N GLU A 38 5.39 -0.03 10.91
CA GLU A 38 6.41 1.01 10.81
C GLU A 38 7.41 0.69 9.70
N ILE A 39 7.70 1.70 8.87
CA ILE A 39 8.69 1.63 7.79
C ILE A 39 10.07 1.93 8.41
N PRO A 40 11.00 0.95 8.42
CA PRO A 40 12.35 1.16 8.92
C PRO A 40 13.07 2.27 8.16
N GLU A 41 14.03 2.95 8.80
CA GLU A 41 14.76 4.07 8.18
C GLU A 41 15.37 3.71 6.82
N ILE A 42 15.97 2.51 6.70
CA ILE A 42 16.57 2.06 5.45
C ILE A 42 15.54 1.90 4.32
N GLU A 43 14.32 1.48 4.66
CA GLU A 43 13.21 1.35 3.71
C GLU A 43 12.65 2.72 3.34
N ARG A 44 12.54 3.65 4.31
CA ARG A 44 12.17 5.05 4.04
C ARG A 44 13.14 5.68 3.05
N ARG A 45 14.44 5.49 3.24
CA ARG A 45 15.47 6.03 2.36
C ARG A 45 15.35 5.52 0.92
N ARG A 46 15.11 4.20 0.75
CA ARG A 46 14.89 3.57 -0.56
C ARG A 46 13.59 4.02 -1.24
N ALA A 47 12.58 4.35 -0.45
CA ALA A 47 11.27 4.79 -0.92
C ALA A 47 11.18 6.31 -1.18
N GLY A 48 12.29 7.06 -1.05
CA GLY A 48 12.26 8.53 -1.18
C GLY A 48 11.57 9.22 0.00
N LEU A 49 11.39 8.52 1.12
CA LEU A 49 10.71 8.99 2.33
C LEU A 49 11.69 9.44 3.44
N SER A 50 12.88 9.89 3.07
CA SER A 50 13.92 10.31 4.03
C SER A 50 13.54 11.57 4.82
N ALA A 51 12.70 12.44 4.25
CA ALA A 51 12.25 13.67 4.90
C ALA A 51 11.26 13.39 6.05
N GLN A 52 10.63 12.21 6.06
CA GLN A 52 9.68 11.77 7.06
C GLN A 52 10.44 11.13 8.24
N GLY A 53 10.37 11.75 9.42
CA GLY A 53 11.05 11.22 10.62
C GLY A 53 10.59 9.81 10.98
N ARG A 54 9.27 9.55 10.90
CA ARG A 54 8.67 8.21 11.01
C ARG A 54 7.56 8.05 9.98
N ALA A 55 7.36 6.84 9.51
CA ALA A 55 6.32 6.52 8.55
C ALA A 55 5.78 5.10 8.79
N TRP A 56 4.51 4.88 8.50
CA TRP A 56 3.83 3.60 8.66
C TRP A 56 3.03 3.26 7.41
N VAL A 57 2.97 1.98 7.07
CA VAL A 57 2.02 1.42 6.10
C VAL A 57 0.80 0.94 6.87
N VAL A 58 -0.36 1.52 6.58
CA VAL A 58 -1.66 1.08 7.12
C VAL A 58 -2.10 -0.17 6.35
N VAL A 59 -2.42 -1.27 7.04
CA VAL A 59 -2.67 -2.59 6.41
C VAL A 59 -4.07 -3.15 6.65
N ASP A 60 -4.92 -2.46 7.39
CA ASP A 60 -6.33 -2.81 7.59
C ASP A 60 -7.26 -2.14 6.57
N GLU A 61 -6.85 -1.02 5.99
CA GLU A 61 -7.52 -0.32 4.89
C GLU A 61 -6.68 -0.37 3.61
N TYR A 62 -7.36 -0.62 2.49
CA TYR A 62 -6.75 -0.53 1.17
C TYR A 62 -7.75 -0.02 0.15
N ASN A 63 -7.25 0.69 -0.85
CA ASN A 63 -8.03 0.97 -2.04
C ASN A 63 -7.74 -0.14 -3.05
N TYR A 64 -8.81 -0.66 -3.64
CA TYR A 64 -8.72 -1.67 -4.67
C TYR A 64 -8.83 -1.00 -6.03
N ASP A 65 -7.93 -1.38 -6.94
CA ASP A 65 -7.93 -0.93 -8.32
C ASP A 65 -7.53 -2.06 -9.26
N ILE A 66 -7.82 -1.93 -10.55
CA ILE A 66 -7.42 -2.87 -11.60
C ILE A 66 -6.55 -2.10 -12.58
N ALA A 67 -5.29 -2.48 -12.74
CA ALA A 67 -4.33 -1.72 -13.54
C ALA A 67 -4.83 -1.48 -14.98
N GLU A 68 -5.46 -2.49 -15.58
CA GLU A 68 -5.98 -2.45 -16.94
C GLU A 68 -7.28 -1.63 -17.09
N ARG A 69 -7.91 -1.23 -15.98
CA ARG A 69 -9.17 -0.47 -15.96
C ARG A 69 -9.07 0.85 -15.17
N SER A 70 -7.93 1.10 -14.54
CA SER A 70 -7.70 2.29 -13.71
C SER A 70 -7.54 3.52 -14.59
N TRP A 71 -8.35 4.54 -14.33
CA TRP A 71 -8.17 5.88 -14.89
C TRP A 71 -7.19 6.73 -14.05
N PHE A 72 -6.90 6.30 -12.81
CA PHE A 72 -6.17 7.09 -11.81
C PHE A 72 -4.66 6.83 -11.80
N LEU A 73 -4.23 5.65 -12.27
CA LEU A 73 -2.83 5.34 -12.49
C LEU A 73 -2.42 5.89 -13.86
N GLU A 74 -2.11 7.18 -13.91
CA GLU A 74 -1.52 7.78 -15.10
C GLU A 74 -0.29 6.95 -15.51
N PRO A 75 -0.25 6.42 -16.75
CA PRO A 75 0.94 5.80 -17.28
C PRO A 75 2.08 6.82 -17.24
N GLY A 76 3.07 6.60 -16.36
CA GLY A 76 4.20 7.52 -16.19
C GLY A 76 4.18 8.39 -14.93
N GLY A 77 3.28 8.15 -13.96
CA GLY A 77 3.36 8.81 -12.66
C GLY A 77 4.71 8.62 -11.97
N ASP A 78 5.22 9.67 -11.33
CA ASP A 78 6.53 9.66 -10.66
C ASP A 78 6.56 8.64 -9.51
N ILE A 79 7.36 7.59 -9.69
CA ILE A 79 7.66 6.63 -8.63
C ILE A 79 8.69 7.27 -7.69
N LEU A 80 8.26 7.65 -6.49
CA LEU A 80 9.14 8.24 -5.47
C LEU A 80 10.30 7.32 -5.05
N GLY A 81 10.08 6.00 -5.11
CA GLY A 81 11.10 5.01 -4.78
C GLY A 81 10.50 3.61 -4.64
N ARG A 82 11.27 2.69 -4.06
CA ARG A 82 10.86 1.29 -3.88
C ARG A 82 11.17 0.80 -2.49
N LEU A 83 10.24 0.03 -1.92
CA LEU A 83 10.49 -0.78 -0.74
C LEU A 83 11.15 -2.09 -1.16
N SER A 84 11.98 -2.66 -0.28
CA SER A 84 12.65 -3.91 -0.54
C SER A 84 11.68 -5.09 -0.57
N LYS A 85 12.04 -6.14 -1.31
CA LYS A 85 11.25 -7.38 -1.39
C LYS A 85 10.95 -7.99 -0.01
N PRO A 86 11.92 -8.13 0.93
CA PRO A 86 11.63 -8.66 2.27
C PRO A 86 10.60 -7.81 3.03
N PHE A 87 10.71 -6.48 2.95
CA PHE A 87 9.76 -5.59 3.61
C PHE A 87 8.37 -5.69 2.97
N MET A 88 8.29 -5.73 1.63
CA MET A 88 7.03 -5.93 0.92
C MET A 88 6.36 -7.27 1.28
N MET A 89 7.13 -8.34 1.47
CA MET A 89 6.58 -9.63 1.94
C MET A 89 5.98 -9.51 3.35
N LYS A 90 6.62 -8.76 4.25
CA LYS A 90 6.08 -8.47 5.58
C LYS A 90 4.75 -7.69 5.49
N VAL A 91 4.70 -6.68 4.64
CA VAL A 91 3.48 -5.90 4.37
C VAL A 91 2.37 -6.78 3.82
N ALA A 92 2.66 -7.61 2.82
CA ALA A 92 1.68 -8.53 2.22
C ALA A 92 1.14 -9.56 3.23
N ALA A 93 2.00 -10.09 4.10
CA ALA A 93 1.59 -11.03 5.15
C ALA A 93 0.65 -10.39 6.17
N ALA A 94 0.99 -9.19 6.65
CA ALA A 94 0.14 -8.46 7.60
C ALA A 94 -1.18 -8.00 6.97
N PHE A 95 -1.14 -7.51 5.72
CA PHE A 95 -2.33 -7.19 4.96
C PHE A 95 -3.26 -8.39 4.80
N SER A 96 -2.70 -9.56 4.46
CA SER A 96 -3.47 -10.80 4.33
C SER A 96 -4.10 -11.22 5.66
N ALA A 97 -3.40 -11.02 6.79
CA ALA A 97 -3.93 -11.29 8.12
C ALA A 97 -5.05 -10.31 8.50
N ALA A 98 -4.85 -9.01 8.29
CA ALA A 98 -5.84 -7.98 8.56
C ALA A 98 -7.11 -8.15 7.73
N ARG A 99 -6.98 -8.54 6.44
CA ARG A 99 -8.12 -8.90 5.57
C ARG A 99 -8.95 -10.07 6.07
N ARG A 100 -8.32 -11.07 6.69
CA ARG A 100 -9.06 -12.19 7.30
C ARG A 100 -9.82 -11.75 8.55
N ALA A 101 -9.32 -10.74 9.26
CA ALA A 101 -9.93 -10.21 10.47
C ALA A 101 -11.02 -9.15 10.20
N THR A 102 -10.92 -8.39 9.10
CA THR A 102 -11.80 -7.25 8.80
C THR A 102 -12.21 -7.22 7.33
N SER A 103 -13.51 -7.11 7.05
CA SER A 103 -14.11 -6.96 5.70
C SER A 103 -13.89 -5.56 5.09
N GLY A 104 -12.68 -4.98 5.25
CA GLY A 104 -12.34 -3.57 5.01
C GLY A 104 -12.14 -3.16 3.55
N ARG A 105 -12.88 -3.73 2.59
CA ARG A 105 -12.80 -3.30 1.18
C ARG A 105 -13.60 -2.01 0.99
N VAL A 106 -12.92 -0.87 0.85
CA VAL A 106 -13.55 0.37 0.39
C VAL A 106 -13.53 0.37 -1.14
N ASP A 107 -14.68 0.09 -1.75
CA ASP A 107 -14.84 0.12 -3.20
C ASP A 107 -14.99 1.58 -3.67
N ARG A 108 -14.11 2.03 -4.56
CA ARG A 108 -14.15 3.39 -5.15
C ARG A 108 -14.50 3.38 -6.64
N THR A 109 -15.14 2.32 -7.13
CA THR A 109 -15.58 2.20 -8.52
C THR A 109 -17.03 2.67 -8.77
N ARG A 110 -17.59 3.50 -7.88
CA ARG A 110 -18.89 4.17 -8.07
C ARG A 110 -18.75 5.69 -8.05
#